data_AF-A0A0F9M6C4-F1
#
_entry.id   AF-A0A0F9M6C4-F1
#
_cell.length_a   1.000
_cell.length_b   1.000
_cell.length_c   1.000
_cell.angle_alpha   90.00
_cell.angle_beta   90.00
_cell.angle_gamma   90.00
#
_symmetry.space_group_name_H-M   'P 1'
#
loop_
_entity.id
_entity.type
_entity.pdbx_description
1 polymer ?
#
loop_
_entity_poly.entity_id
_entity_poly.type
_entity_poly.pdbx_seq_one_letter_code
_entity_poly.pdbx_strand_id
1 'polypeptide(L)'
;MASYRLIFGIIVGTILSFFTAFFFNMMSIINNIELYAGDSLARTITLLTGANFNFDMISFFLGSPSIIGFFAPEILAWLFIGYISGSIAKGLKRGIITGIVVVVLVLLIWIVSSIFSGVDLMALFQAQLIETLGGIISGLAGAFLGGLIGGAISGPYEEF
;
A
#
# COMPACT_ATOMS: atom_id res chain seq x y z
N MET A 1 21.80 -17.01 -5.05
CA MET A 1 20.95 -16.94 -3.84
C MET A 1 20.20 -15.61 -3.64
N ALA A 2 20.32 -14.62 -4.54
CA ALA A 2 19.65 -13.32 -4.37
C ALA A 2 18.15 -13.26 -4.72
N SER A 3 17.67 -14.14 -5.60
CA SER A 3 16.33 -14.01 -6.21
C SER A 3 15.18 -14.41 -5.27
N TYR A 4 15.38 -15.39 -4.37
CA TYR A 4 14.34 -15.81 -3.42
C TYR A 4 13.99 -14.72 -2.41
N ARG A 5 14.97 -13.89 -2.01
CA ARG A 5 14.77 -12.80 -1.04
C ARG A 5 13.83 -11.74 -1.60
N LEU A 6 13.99 -11.40 -2.87
CA LEU A 6 13.12 -10.46 -3.57
C LEU A 6 11.68 -11.01 -3.64
N ILE A 7 11.50 -12.27 -4.04
CA ILE A 7 10.17 -12.90 -4.09
C ILE A 7 9.53 -12.93 -2.70
N PHE A 8 10.29 -13.31 -1.67
CA PHE A 8 9.80 -13.35 -0.29
C PHE A 8 9.43 -11.96 0.23
N GLY A 9 10.23 -10.94 -0.08
CA GLY A 9 9.92 -9.54 0.25
C GLY A 9 8.63 -9.06 -0.40
N ILE A 10 8.39 -9.44 -1.66
CA ILE A 10 7.13 -9.14 -2.35
C ILE A 10 5.96 -9.83 -1.64
N ILE A 11 6.04 -11.14 -1.36
CA ILE A 11 4.97 -11.90 -0.71
C ILE A 11 4.63 -11.29 0.65
N VAL A 12 5.65 -11.05 1.49
CA VAL A 12 5.45 -10.47 2.83
C VAL A 12 4.87 -9.05 2.73
N GLY A 13 5.38 -8.22 1.80
CA GLY A 13 4.85 -6.87 1.60
C GLY A 13 3.39 -6.87 1.17
N THR A 14 3.01 -7.76 0.24
CA THR A 14 1.62 -7.91 -0.20
C THR A 14 0.73 -8.44 0.92
N ILE A 15 1.20 -9.35 1.77
CA ILE A 15 0.42 -9.80 2.93
C ILE A 15 0.22 -8.64 3.91
N LEU A 16 1.28 -7.88 4.20
CA LEU A 16 1.23 -6.73 5.11
C LEU A 16 0.24 -5.65 4.65
N SER A 17 0.04 -5.45 3.35
CA SER A 17 -0.92 -4.45 2.86
C SER A 17 -2.39 -4.76 3.20
N PHE A 18 -2.72 -6.02 3.52
CA PHE A 18 -4.07 -6.34 4.02
C PHE A 18 -4.21 -5.98 5.50
N PHE A 19 -3.10 -5.94 6.24
CA PHE A 19 -3.08 -5.61 7.66
C PHE A 19 -2.87 -4.13 7.92
N THR A 20 -2.33 -3.36 6.97
CA THR A 20 -2.14 -1.92 7.16
C THR A 20 -3.43 -1.15 7.31
N ALA A 21 -4.51 -1.54 6.63
CA ALA A 21 -5.86 -1.04 6.90
C ALA A 21 -6.28 -1.23 8.37
N PHE A 22 -5.84 -2.35 8.99
CA PHE A 22 -6.12 -2.69 10.37
C PHE A 22 -5.27 -1.89 11.38
N PHE A 23 -3.98 -1.68 11.09
CA PHE A 23 -3.06 -0.97 12.00
C PHE A 23 -3.30 0.53 12.06
N PHE A 24 -3.87 1.12 11.01
CA PHE A 24 -3.81 2.56 10.79
C PHE A 24 -5.18 3.25 10.63
N ASN A 25 -6.24 2.51 10.32
CA ASN A 25 -7.59 3.07 10.12
C ASN A 25 -8.67 2.27 10.89
N MET A 26 -8.29 1.89 12.12
CA MET A 26 -8.88 0.81 12.91
C MET A 26 -10.40 0.94 13.12
N MET A 27 -10.96 2.11 13.48
CA MET A 27 -12.40 2.18 13.79
C MET A 27 -13.31 2.28 12.56
N SER A 28 -12.96 3.10 11.55
CA SER A 28 -13.83 3.30 10.39
C SER A 28 -13.90 2.04 9.52
N ILE A 29 -12.76 1.38 9.31
CA ILE A 29 -12.69 0.20 8.47
C ILE A 29 -13.24 -1.02 9.21
N ILE A 30 -12.98 -1.19 10.51
CA ILE A 30 -13.57 -2.31 11.27
C ILE A 30 -15.09 -2.20 11.28
N ASN A 31 -15.67 -1.01 11.50
CA ASN A 31 -17.12 -0.84 11.46
C ASN A 31 -17.71 -1.17 10.08
N ASN A 32 -17.04 -0.75 8.99
CA ASN A 32 -17.46 -1.11 7.64
C ASN A 32 -17.29 -2.60 7.36
N ILE A 33 -16.21 -3.22 7.82
CA ILE A 33 -15.99 -4.67 7.68
C ILE A 33 -17.03 -5.44 8.49
N GLU A 34 -17.37 -5.05 9.71
CA GLU A 34 -18.41 -5.71 10.50
C GLU A 34 -19.79 -5.60 9.83
N LEU A 35 -20.08 -4.46 9.20
CA LEU A 35 -21.32 -4.25 8.43
C LEU A 35 -21.38 -5.08 7.14
N TYR A 36 -20.23 -5.32 6.48
CA TYR A 36 -20.16 -5.99 5.17
C TYR A 36 -19.54 -7.40 5.18
N ALA A 37 -19.03 -7.88 6.31
CA ALA A 37 -18.40 -9.21 6.46
C ALA A 37 -19.42 -10.34 6.26
N GLY A 38 -20.71 -10.07 6.45
CA GLY A 38 -21.78 -11.00 6.15
C GLY A 38 -22.17 -11.09 4.66
N ASP A 39 -21.74 -10.13 3.82
CA ASP A 39 -22.26 -9.96 2.46
C ASP A 39 -21.41 -10.68 1.40
N SER A 40 -20.09 -10.41 1.35
CA SER A 40 -19.19 -11.12 0.43
C SER A 40 -17.71 -10.91 0.76
N LEU A 41 -16.93 -12.00 0.73
CA LEU A 41 -15.46 -11.96 0.91
C LEU A 41 -14.77 -11.02 -0.08
N ALA A 42 -15.27 -10.94 -1.33
CA ALA A 42 -14.73 -10.06 -2.35
C ALA A 42 -14.81 -8.58 -1.93
N ARG A 43 -15.94 -8.15 -1.35
CA ARG A 43 -16.13 -6.76 -0.90
C ARG A 43 -15.24 -6.43 0.29
N THR A 44 -15.03 -7.36 1.22
CA THR A 44 -14.07 -7.19 2.32
C THR A 44 -12.65 -6.99 1.80
N ILE A 45 -12.23 -7.81 0.83
CA ILE A 45 -10.91 -7.66 0.19
C ILE A 45 -10.78 -6.30 -0.50
N THR A 46 -11.81 -5.89 -1.26
CA THR A 46 -11.84 -4.57 -1.92
C THR A 46 -11.63 -3.42 -0.94
N LEU A 47 -12.35 -3.44 0.19
CA LEU A 47 -12.25 -2.41 1.22
C LEU A 47 -10.86 -2.40 1.87
N LEU A 48 -10.32 -3.57 2.20
CA LEU A 48 -8.99 -3.70 2.83
C LEU A 48 -7.87 -3.21 1.91
N THR A 49 -7.90 -3.58 0.64
CA THR A 49 -6.85 -3.18 -0.30
C THR A 49 -7.00 -1.72 -0.73
N GLY A 50 -8.25 -1.26 -0.95
CA GLY A 50 -8.54 0.12 -1.35
C GLY A 50 -8.17 1.14 -0.29
N ALA A 51 -8.30 0.79 1.00
CA ALA A 51 -7.93 1.64 2.11
C ALA A 51 -6.48 2.13 2.07
N ASN A 52 -5.57 1.33 1.50
CA ASN A 52 -4.17 1.73 1.35
C ASN A 52 -4.01 2.94 0.41
N PHE A 53 -4.98 3.22 -0.46
CA PHE A 53 -4.94 4.29 -1.44
C PHE A 53 -5.84 5.48 -1.06
N ASN A 54 -6.33 5.56 0.18
CA ASN A 54 -7.24 6.63 0.60
C ASN A 54 -6.57 8.01 0.78
N PHE A 55 -5.25 8.07 0.94
CA PHE A 55 -4.56 9.34 1.08
C PHE A 55 -4.27 9.99 -0.28
N ASP A 56 -5.06 11.01 -0.62
CA ASP A 56 -4.82 11.83 -1.81
C ASP A 56 -3.67 12.83 -1.59
N MET A 57 -2.49 12.43 -2.04
CA MET A 57 -1.29 13.26 -2.00
C MET A 57 -1.37 14.50 -2.91
N ILE A 58 -2.09 14.43 -4.04
CA ILE A 58 -2.20 15.56 -4.96
C ILE A 58 -3.01 16.67 -4.30
N SER A 59 -4.22 16.36 -3.84
CA SER A 59 -5.09 17.33 -3.18
C SER A 59 -4.50 17.85 -1.87
N PHE A 60 -3.76 17.01 -1.13
CA PHE A 60 -3.04 17.44 0.07
C PHE A 60 -2.06 18.59 -0.22
N PHE A 61 -1.25 18.47 -1.29
CA PHE A 61 -0.27 19.50 -1.65
C PHE A 61 -0.87 20.69 -2.41
N LEU A 62 -1.99 20.53 -3.12
CA LEU A 62 -2.71 21.63 -3.77
C LEU A 62 -3.55 22.48 -2.80
N GLY A 63 -3.97 21.88 -1.68
CA GLY A 63 -4.75 22.54 -0.64
C GLY A 63 -3.87 23.28 0.37
N SER A 64 -4.15 23.06 1.66
CA SER A 64 -3.35 23.59 2.77
C SER A 64 -2.64 22.43 3.46
N PRO A 65 -1.39 22.13 3.06
CA PRO A 65 -0.65 21.01 3.66
C PRO A 65 -0.36 21.31 5.13
N SER A 66 -0.63 20.34 5.99
CA SER A 66 -0.32 20.41 7.42
C SER A 66 0.64 19.28 7.80
N ILE A 67 1.53 19.55 8.76
CA ILE A 67 2.50 18.55 9.24
C ILE A 67 1.75 17.30 9.75
N ILE A 68 0.66 17.50 10.51
CA ILE A 68 -0.16 16.40 11.05
C ILE A 68 -0.78 15.59 9.91
N GLY A 69 -1.30 16.24 8.87
CA GLY A 69 -1.87 15.55 7.71
C GLY A 69 -0.85 14.79 6.87
N PHE A 70 0.43 15.19 6.87
CA PHE A 70 1.50 14.46 6.18
C PHE A 70 1.82 13.12 6.85
N PHE A 71 1.66 13.01 8.17
CA PHE A 71 1.77 11.75 8.91
C PHE A 71 0.47 10.94 8.83
N ALA A 72 -0.22 11.02 7.70
CA ALA A 72 -1.41 10.23 7.45
C ALA A 72 -1.08 8.73 7.60
N PRO A 73 -1.97 7.96 8.24
CA PRO A 73 -1.73 6.55 8.51
C PRO A 73 -1.43 5.73 7.24
N GLU A 74 -2.01 6.09 6.10
CA GLU A 74 -1.82 5.43 4.81
C GLU A 74 -0.41 5.64 4.22
N ILE A 75 0.16 6.85 4.34
CA ILE A 75 1.56 7.09 3.90
C ILE A 75 2.52 6.26 4.76
N LEU A 76 2.29 6.26 6.08
CA LEU A 76 3.12 5.51 7.03
C LEU A 76 3.02 4.01 6.82
N ALA A 77 1.82 3.51 6.51
CA ALA A 77 1.61 2.12 6.11
C ALA A 77 2.49 1.74 4.91
N TRP A 78 2.46 2.54 3.84
CA TRP A 78 3.28 2.26 2.66
C TRP A 78 4.77 2.38 2.91
N LEU A 79 5.19 3.35 3.73
CA LEU A 79 6.58 3.46 4.17
C LEU A 79 7.01 2.22 4.93
N PHE A 80 6.18 1.73 5.85
CA PHE A 80 6.47 0.53 6.65
C PHE A 80 6.49 -0.75 5.81
N ILE A 81 5.51 -0.94 4.91
CA ILE A 81 5.48 -2.06 3.96
C ILE A 81 6.74 -2.02 3.08
N GLY A 82 7.06 -0.85 2.51
CA GLY A 82 8.25 -0.64 1.70
C GLY A 82 9.52 -0.98 2.48
N TYR A 83 9.61 -0.51 3.72
CA TYR A 83 10.73 -0.77 4.60
C TYR A 83 10.93 -2.26 4.88
N ILE A 84 9.91 -2.98 5.36
CA ILE A 84 10.04 -4.41 5.66
C ILE A 84 10.35 -5.20 4.39
N SER A 85 9.59 -4.97 3.33
CA SER A 85 9.77 -5.68 2.06
C SER A 85 11.17 -5.44 1.48
N GLY A 86 11.67 -4.20 1.54
CA GLY A 86 13.02 -3.85 1.11
C GLY A 86 14.13 -4.44 1.99
N SER A 87 13.96 -4.45 3.32
CA SER A 87 14.89 -5.09 4.25
C SER A 87 14.98 -6.59 4.03
N ILE A 88 13.91 -7.26 3.61
CA ILE A 88 13.94 -8.67 3.26
C ILE A 88 14.67 -8.88 1.92
N ALA A 89 14.37 -8.06 0.91
CA ALA A 89 14.92 -8.20 -0.43
C ALA A 89 16.43 -7.96 -0.49
N LYS A 90 16.93 -7.04 0.36
CA LYS A 90 18.33 -6.61 0.51
C LYS A 90 18.95 -5.98 -0.74
N GLY A 91 19.64 -4.86 -0.53
CA GLY A 91 20.29 -4.08 -1.57
C GLY A 91 19.35 -3.01 -2.15
N LEU A 92 19.87 -1.80 -2.35
CA LEU A 92 19.10 -0.61 -2.77
C LEU A 92 18.19 -0.87 -3.99
N LYS A 93 18.76 -1.44 -5.06
CA LYS A 93 18.00 -1.72 -6.29
C LYS A 93 16.84 -2.68 -6.04
N ARG A 94 17.09 -3.76 -5.28
CA ARG A 94 16.07 -4.77 -4.98
C ARG A 94 15.02 -4.25 -4.01
N GLY A 95 15.42 -3.43 -3.04
CA GLY A 95 14.49 -2.80 -2.10
C GLY A 95 13.49 -1.88 -2.81
N ILE A 96 13.98 -1.05 -3.73
CA ILE A 96 13.11 -0.19 -4.56
C ILE A 96 12.18 -1.05 -5.45
N ILE A 97 12.73 -2.07 -6.14
CA ILE A 97 11.92 -2.96 -6.99
C ILE A 97 10.83 -3.64 -6.16
N THR A 98 11.18 -4.17 -4.99
CA THR A 98 10.24 -4.88 -4.12
C THR A 98 9.12 -3.95 -3.66
N GLY A 99 9.46 -2.75 -3.18
CA GLY A 99 8.47 -1.76 -2.74
C GLY A 99 7.50 -1.37 -3.86
N ILE A 100 8.00 -1.06 -5.07
CA ILE A 100 7.16 -0.70 -6.22
C ILE A 100 6.28 -1.88 -6.65
N VAL A 101 6.84 -3.09 -6.74
CA VAL A 101 6.09 -4.28 -7.16
C VAL A 101 4.97 -4.60 -6.17
N VAL A 102 5.20 -4.43 -4.86
CA VAL A 102 4.14 -4.61 -3.86
C VAL A 102 2.99 -3.63 -4.11
N VAL A 103 3.27 -2.35 -4.35
CA VAL A 103 2.22 -1.36 -4.68
C VAL A 103 1.41 -1.79 -5.90
N VAL A 104 2.09 -2.18 -6.99
CA VAL A 104 1.43 -2.62 -8.22
C VAL A 104 0.57 -3.86 -7.99
N LEU A 105 1.06 -4.86 -7.25
CA LEU A 105 0.28 -6.06 -6.95
C LEU A 105 -0.96 -5.75 -6.12
N VAL A 106 -0.85 -4.89 -5.11
CA VAL A 106 -1.98 -4.48 -4.27
C VAL A 106 -3.00 -3.68 -5.07
N LEU A 107 -2.54 -2.81 -5.97
CA LEU A 107 -3.40 -2.08 -6.90
C LEU A 107 -4.17 -3.06 -7.82
N LEU A 108 -3.49 -4.06 -8.37
CA LEU A 108 -4.12 -5.08 -9.21
C LEU A 108 -5.13 -5.91 -8.43
N ILE A 109 -4.78 -6.34 -7.22
CA ILE A 109 -5.70 -7.05 -6.33
C ILE A 109 -6.94 -6.19 -6.07
N TRP A 110 -6.75 -4.90 -5.76
CA TRP A 110 -7.85 -3.97 -5.52
C TRP A 110 -8.76 -3.78 -6.73
N ILE A 111 -8.20 -3.64 -7.93
CA ILE A 111 -8.98 -3.53 -9.17
C ILE A 111 -9.77 -4.81 -9.41
N VAL A 112 -9.12 -5.98 -9.30
CA VAL A 112 -9.76 -7.27 -9.56
C VAL A 112 -10.86 -7.56 -8.53
N SER A 113 -10.61 -7.31 -7.24
CA SER A 113 -11.62 -7.46 -6.19
C SER A 113 -12.77 -6.48 -6.37
N SER A 114 -12.51 -5.25 -6.81
CA SER A 114 -13.55 -4.26 -7.14
C SER A 114 -14.52 -4.79 -8.19
N ILE A 115 -14.02 -5.40 -9.28
CA ILE A 115 -14.86 -6.03 -10.32
C ILE A 115 -15.78 -7.09 -9.70
N PHE A 116 -15.22 -8.01 -8.92
CA PHE A 116 -15.99 -9.11 -8.33
C PHE A 116 -16.98 -8.64 -7.25
N SER A 117 -16.68 -7.53 -6.58
CA SER A 117 -17.57 -6.92 -5.57
C SER A 117 -18.66 -6.03 -6.17
N GLY A 118 -18.70 -5.88 -7.50
CA GLY A 118 -19.69 -5.04 -8.19
C GLY A 118 -19.50 -3.54 -7.94
N VAL A 119 -18.30 -3.12 -7.52
CA VAL A 119 -17.96 -1.70 -7.36
C VAL A 119 -17.79 -1.08 -8.74
N ASP A 120 -18.40 0.10 -8.95
CA ASP A 120 -18.27 0.84 -10.20
C ASP A 120 -16.86 1.43 -10.35
N LEU A 121 -16.00 0.69 -11.04
CA LEU A 121 -14.65 1.15 -11.41
C LEU A 121 -14.68 2.39 -12.29
N MET A 122 -15.74 2.61 -13.06
CA MET A 122 -15.86 3.79 -13.91
C MET A 122 -15.99 5.06 -13.05
N ALA A 123 -16.72 4.98 -11.93
CA ALA A 123 -16.80 6.07 -10.96
C ALA A 123 -15.43 6.41 -10.35
N LEU A 124 -14.61 5.40 -10.03
CA LEU A 124 -13.25 5.59 -9.47
C LEU A 124 -12.33 6.35 -10.45
N PHE A 125 -12.39 6.03 -11.74
CA PHE A 125 -11.50 6.64 -12.74
C PHE A 125 -12.08 7.85 -13.47
N GLN A 126 -13.38 8.15 -13.35
CA GLN A 126 -14.00 9.31 -14.00
C GLN A 126 -14.41 10.40 -13.00
N ALA A 127 -15.07 10.05 -11.90
CA ALA A 127 -15.57 11.03 -10.93
C ALA A 127 -14.52 11.38 -9.86
N GLN A 128 -13.68 10.40 -9.49
CA GLN A 128 -12.69 10.53 -8.41
C GLN A 128 -11.25 10.33 -8.91
N LEU A 129 -10.98 10.72 -10.16
CA LEU A 129 -9.69 10.47 -10.80
C LEU A 129 -8.52 11.10 -10.03
N ILE A 130 -8.67 12.35 -9.56
CA ILE A 130 -7.62 13.06 -8.82
C ILE A 130 -7.34 12.36 -7.50
N GLU A 131 -8.38 12.01 -6.75
CA GLU A 131 -8.27 11.30 -5.47
C GLU A 131 -7.59 9.94 -5.64
N THR A 132 -8.03 9.17 -6.64
CA THR A 132 -7.46 7.84 -6.93
C THR A 132 -5.99 7.94 -7.35
N LEU A 133 -5.65 8.89 -8.23
CA LEU A 133 -4.26 9.11 -8.64
C LEU A 133 -3.39 9.59 -7.46
N GLY A 134 -3.93 10.46 -6.61
CA GLY A 134 -3.26 10.92 -5.40
C GLY A 134 -2.97 9.78 -4.43
N GLY A 135 -3.92 8.87 -4.26
CA GLY A 135 -3.77 7.62 -3.53
C GLY A 135 -2.64 6.74 -4.06
N ILE A 136 -2.61 6.52 -5.37
CA ILE A 136 -1.58 5.71 -6.03
C ILE A 136 -0.20 6.36 -5.89
N ILE A 137 -0.09 7.68 -6.11
CA ILE A 137 1.16 8.42 -5.95
C ILE A 137 1.64 8.35 -4.51
N SER A 138 0.72 8.48 -3.55
CA SER A 138 1.03 8.32 -2.12
C SER A 138 1.63 6.95 -1.81
N GLY A 139 1.00 5.89 -2.31
CA GLY A 139 1.50 4.53 -2.13
C GLY A 139 2.86 4.31 -2.77
N LEU A 140 3.06 4.82 -3.99
CA LEU A 140 4.35 4.76 -4.68
C LEU A 140 5.44 5.53 -3.93
N ALA A 141 5.18 6.75 -3.47
CA ALA A 141 6.14 7.56 -2.75
C ALA A 141 6.52 6.93 -1.40
N GLY A 142 5.52 6.48 -0.63
CA GLY A 142 5.74 5.79 0.64
C GLY A 142 6.55 4.51 0.45
N ALA A 143 6.12 3.62 -0.46
CA ALA A 143 6.81 2.36 -0.70
C ALA A 143 8.20 2.53 -1.31
N PHE A 144 8.41 3.56 -2.14
CA PHE A 144 9.73 3.90 -2.68
C PHE A 144 10.69 4.31 -1.57
N LEU A 145 10.29 5.27 -0.72
CA LEU A 145 11.11 5.74 0.40
C LEU A 145 11.37 4.61 1.40
N GLY A 146 10.33 3.86 1.76
CA GLY A 146 10.43 2.69 2.61
C GLY A 146 11.39 1.65 2.03
N GLY A 147 11.20 1.26 0.76
CA GLY A 147 12.02 0.27 0.07
C GLY A 147 13.48 0.68 -0.07
N LEU A 148 13.73 1.98 -0.27
CA LEU A 148 15.09 2.53 -0.30
C LEU A 148 15.76 2.41 1.07
N ILE A 149 15.10 2.88 2.13
CA ILE A 149 15.64 2.81 3.50
C ILE A 149 15.84 1.36 3.91
N GLY A 150 14.82 0.51 3.73
CA GLY A 150 14.85 -0.89 4.12
C GLY A 150 15.90 -1.68 3.36
N GLY A 151 16.02 -1.47 2.04
CA GLY A 151 17.02 -2.13 1.19
C GLY A 151 18.46 -1.67 1.43
N ALA A 152 18.65 -0.47 1.99
CA ALA A 152 19.97 0.03 2.39
C ALA A 152 20.49 -0.58 3.70
N ILE A 153 19.62 -1.21 4.50
CA ILE A 153 20.00 -1.83 5.77
C ILE A 153 20.62 -3.20 5.52
N SER A 154 21.92 -3.32 5.81
CA SER A 154 22.64 -4.59 5.88
C SER A 154 23.10 -4.86 7.31
N GLY A 155 22.94 -6.11 7.74
CA GLY A 155 23.56 -6.60 8.96
C GLY A 155 25.05 -6.91 8.75
N PRO A 156 25.82 -7.07 9.83
CA PRO A 156 27.17 -7.61 9.72
C PRO A 156 27.09 -8.97 9.01
N TYR A 157 27.96 -9.18 8.00
CA TYR A 157 28.06 -10.38 7.16
C TYR A 157 27.00 -10.56 6.04
N GLU A 158 26.16 -9.56 5.76
CA GLU A 158 25.25 -9.62 4.61
C GLU A 158 25.83 -8.96 3.36
N GLU A 159 25.79 -9.67 2.23
CA GLU A 159 26.16 -9.12 0.92
C GLU A 159 25.11 -8.10 0.43
N PHE A 160 25.58 -6.95 -0.06
CA PHE A 160 24.78 -5.88 -0.68
C PHE A 160 24.20 -6.28 -2.05
#